data_AF-A0A2T6FFU2-F1
#
_entry.id   AF-A0A2T6FFU2-F1
#
_cell.length_a   1.000
_cell.length_b   1.000
_cell.length_c   1.000
_cell.angle_alpha   90.00
_cell.angle_beta   90.00
_cell.angle_gamma   90.00
#
_symmetry.space_group_name_H-M   'P 1'
#
loop_
_entity.id
_entity.type
_entity.pdbx_description
1 polymer ?
#
loop_
_entity_poly.entity_id
_entity_poly.type
_entity_poly.pdbx_seq_one_letter_code
_entity_poly.pdbx_strand_id
1 'polypeptide(L)'
;MPELRKSVASGAKPAGKSSLAERLQHVVDDRRGIQKAVPIDLGRYLNELQLLALHSLESFGWHLWFVRRPLFMQPIVVVTNPESTQHAVLEEDGSVNLKAQLHIRP
;
A
#
# COMPACT_ATOMS: atom_id res chain seq x y z
N MET A 1 -6.25 -14.81 -54.92
CA MET A 1 -7.51 -15.02 -54.20
C MET A 1 -7.38 -14.35 -52.83
N PRO A 2 -8.03 -13.19 -52.58
CA PRO A 2 -7.96 -12.49 -51.30
C PRO A 2 -9.11 -12.92 -50.38
N GLU A 3 -8.80 -13.41 -49.17
CA GLU A 3 -9.80 -13.79 -48.17
C GLU A 3 -10.13 -12.60 -47.25
N LEU A 4 -11.43 -12.40 -47.08
CA LEU A 4 -12.14 -11.33 -46.38
C LEU A 4 -11.66 -11.08 -44.92
N ARG A 5 -11.34 -9.83 -44.62
CA ARG A 5 -11.27 -9.31 -43.24
C ARG A 5 -12.69 -9.23 -42.66
N LYS A 6 -12.97 -9.98 -41.58
CA LYS A 6 -14.17 -9.77 -40.75
C LYS A 6 -13.90 -8.68 -39.71
N SER A 7 -14.67 -7.60 -39.81
CA SER A 7 -14.85 -6.58 -38.77
C SER A 7 -15.43 -7.20 -37.50
N VAL A 8 -14.81 -6.94 -36.36
CA VAL A 8 -15.44 -7.09 -35.04
C VAL A 8 -16.01 -5.73 -34.62
N ALA A 9 -17.31 -5.74 -34.36
CA ALA A 9 -18.09 -4.61 -33.91
C ALA A 9 -17.78 -4.26 -32.44
N SER A 10 -17.80 -2.95 -32.19
CA SER A 10 -17.81 -2.30 -30.89
C SER A 10 -18.94 -2.83 -30.00
N GLY A 11 -18.59 -3.25 -28.78
CA GLY A 11 -19.53 -3.59 -27.72
C GLY A 11 -19.08 -2.92 -26.43
N ALA A 12 -19.76 -1.84 -26.06
CA ALA A 12 -19.57 -1.12 -24.81
C ALA A 12 -19.72 -2.08 -23.60
N LYS A 13 -18.73 -2.08 -22.71
CA LYS A 13 -18.72 -2.88 -21.48
C LYS A 13 -19.63 -2.21 -20.44
N PRO A 14 -20.70 -2.86 -19.94
CA PRO A 14 -21.49 -2.29 -18.86
C PRO A 14 -20.73 -2.40 -17.54
N ALA A 15 -20.72 -1.31 -16.77
CA ALA A 15 -20.18 -1.24 -15.42
C ALA A 15 -20.97 -2.21 -14.50
N GLY A 16 -20.34 -3.35 -14.18
CA GLY A 16 -20.91 -4.38 -13.33
C GLY A 16 -20.98 -3.93 -11.87
N LYS A 17 -22.18 -3.98 -11.29
CA LYS A 17 -22.39 -3.96 -9.84
C LYS A 17 -21.77 -5.26 -9.30
N SER A 18 -20.62 -5.19 -8.64
CA SER A 18 -19.99 -6.41 -8.11
C SER A 18 -20.88 -7.04 -7.04
N SER A 19 -21.06 -8.35 -7.15
CA SER A 19 -21.84 -9.18 -6.25
C SER A 19 -21.35 -9.03 -4.81
N LEU A 20 -22.27 -9.09 -3.85
CA LEU A 20 -21.95 -9.11 -2.42
C LEU A 20 -20.95 -10.25 -2.11
N ALA A 21 -21.04 -11.38 -2.82
CA ALA A 21 -20.09 -12.48 -2.72
C ALA A 21 -18.66 -12.10 -3.18
N GLU A 22 -18.53 -11.34 -4.26
CA GLU A 22 -17.23 -10.84 -4.75
C GLU A 22 -16.63 -9.82 -3.77
N ARG A 23 -17.47 -8.96 -3.20
CA ARG A 23 -17.04 -7.99 -2.17
C ARG A 23 -16.58 -8.69 -0.89
N LEU A 24 -17.26 -9.76 -0.48
CA LEU A 24 -16.88 -10.56 0.68
C LEU A 24 -15.59 -11.36 0.44
N GLN A 25 -15.40 -11.94 -0.76
CA GLN A 25 -14.16 -12.61 -1.11
C GLN A 25 -12.94 -11.67 -1.06
N HIS A 26 -13.09 -10.42 -1.48
CA HIS A 26 -12.02 -9.42 -1.40
C HIS A 26 -11.66 -9.04 0.05
N VAL A 27 -12.63 -9.08 0.97
CA VAL A 27 -12.38 -8.88 2.41
C VAL A 27 -11.66 -10.07 3.04
N VAL A 28 -11.96 -11.30 2.58
CA VAL A 28 -11.31 -12.53 3.06
C VAL A 28 -9.88 -12.69 2.52
N ASP A 29 -9.58 -12.24 1.29
CA ASP A 29 -8.21 -12.22 0.74
C ASP A 29 -7.34 -11.09 1.31
N ASP A 30 -7.96 -10.06 1.93
CA ASP A 30 -7.21 -8.96 2.53
C ASP A 30 -6.49 -9.44 3.80
N ARG A 31 -5.19 -9.70 3.65
CA ARG A 31 -4.31 -10.15 4.75
C ARG A 31 -4.21 -9.16 5.91
N ARG A 32 -4.73 -7.93 5.79
CA ARG A 32 -4.81 -6.97 6.91
C ARG A 32 -6.03 -7.24 7.80
N GLY A 33 -7.01 -8.00 7.34
CA GLY A 33 -8.25 -8.29 8.07
C GLY A 33 -8.99 -6.99 8.43
N ILE A 34 -9.24 -6.79 9.73
CA ILE A 34 -9.92 -5.60 10.28
C ILE A 34 -8.93 -4.44 10.54
N GLN A 35 -7.63 -4.68 10.42
CA GLN A 35 -6.61 -3.71 10.85
C GLN A 35 -6.40 -2.60 9.81
N LYS A 36 -6.53 -1.35 10.24
CA LYS A 36 -6.22 -0.17 9.41
C LYS A 36 -4.76 -0.18 8.96
N ALA A 37 -4.52 0.36 7.76
CA ALA A 37 -3.19 0.48 7.16
C ALA A 37 -2.24 1.34 8.01
N VAL A 38 -2.76 2.44 8.54
CA VAL A 38 -2.11 3.28 9.56
C VAL A 38 -2.69 2.93 10.93
N PRO A 39 -1.88 2.43 11.88
CA PRO A 39 -2.32 2.21 13.25
C PRO A 39 -2.69 3.53 13.94
N ILE A 40 -3.67 3.50 14.84
CA ILE A 40 -4.04 4.65 15.68
C ILE A 40 -2.92 4.93 16.71
N ASP A 41 -2.31 3.87 17.26
CA ASP A 41 -1.23 3.95 18.24
C ASP A 41 0.12 3.62 17.60
N LEU A 42 0.77 4.62 16.98
CA LEU A 42 2.09 4.42 16.33
C LEU A 42 3.19 4.04 17.31
N GLY A 43 3.16 4.57 18.55
CA GLY A 43 4.16 4.25 19.58
C GLY A 43 4.16 2.80 20.05
N ARG A 44 3.17 1.99 19.65
CA ARG A 44 3.18 0.54 19.89
C ARG A 44 4.00 -0.24 18.85
N TYR A 45 4.26 0.36 17.69
CA TYR A 45 4.90 -0.28 16.55
C TYR A 45 6.22 0.36 16.16
N LEU A 46 6.39 1.65 16.45
CA LEU A 46 7.61 2.41 16.19
C LEU A 46 8.37 2.59 17.49
N ASN A 47 9.70 2.50 17.40
CA ASN A 47 10.57 2.92 18.49
C ASN A 47 10.76 4.46 18.51
N GLU A 48 11.47 4.98 19.50
CA GLU A 48 11.68 6.42 19.67
C GLU A 48 12.42 7.07 18.50
N LEU A 49 13.44 6.40 17.94
CA LEU A 49 14.21 6.91 16.79
C LEU A 49 13.34 7.00 15.54
N GLN A 50 12.50 5.99 15.31
CA GLN A 50 11.53 5.96 14.22
C GLN A 50 10.47 7.04 14.40
N LEU A 51 9.95 7.26 15.61
CA LEU A 51 8.99 8.34 15.86
C LEU A 51 9.62 9.72 15.59
N LEU A 52 10.85 9.94 16.05
CA LEU A 52 11.57 11.19 15.82
C LEU A 52 11.83 11.43 14.32
N ALA A 53 12.29 10.40 13.62
CA ALA A 53 12.53 10.47 12.18
C ALA A 53 11.23 10.68 11.39
N LEU A 54 10.13 10.02 11.78
CA LEU A 54 8.82 10.24 11.18
C LEU A 54 8.36 11.69 11.36
N HIS A 55 8.51 12.26 12.55
CA HIS A 55 8.15 13.66 12.79
C HIS A 55 9.00 14.65 11.97
N SER A 56 10.29 14.35 11.82
CA SER A 56 11.16 15.13 10.94
C SER A 56 10.72 15.03 9.48
N LEU A 57 10.35 13.83 9.01
CA LEU A 57 9.85 13.59 7.66
C LEU A 57 8.53 14.32 7.39
N GLU A 58 7.61 14.33 8.37
CA GLU A 58 6.36 15.08 8.30
C GLU A 58 6.58 16.58 8.08
N SER A 59 7.66 17.14 8.64
CA SER A 59 8.03 18.55 8.39
C SER A 59 8.43 18.82 6.93
N PHE A 60 8.88 17.81 6.19
CA PHE A 60 9.16 17.87 4.75
C PHE A 60 7.95 17.48 3.89
N GLY A 61 6.78 17.26 4.50
CA GLY A 61 5.56 16.83 3.80
C GLY A 61 5.56 15.35 3.43
N TRP A 62 6.42 14.53 4.05
CA TRP A 62 6.28 13.08 3.95
C TRP A 62 5.25 12.59 4.95
N HIS A 63 4.60 11.47 4.66
CA HIS A 63 3.55 10.96 5.54
C HIS A 63 3.67 9.45 5.69
N LEU A 64 3.20 8.94 6.82
CA LEU A 64 3.09 7.50 7.02
C LEU A 64 2.02 6.92 6.08
N TRP A 65 2.42 5.96 5.25
CA TRP A 65 1.51 5.32 4.32
C TRP A 65 0.85 4.08 4.92
N PHE A 66 1.66 3.15 5.44
CA PHE A 66 1.18 2.02 6.22
C PHE A 66 2.29 1.37 7.05
N VAL A 67 1.88 0.54 8.00
CA VAL A 67 2.78 -0.32 8.78
C VAL A 67 2.48 -1.79 8.47
N ARG A 68 3.45 -2.51 7.91
CA ARG A 68 3.36 -3.97 7.76
C ARG A 68 3.64 -4.63 9.09
N ARG A 69 2.82 -5.61 9.45
CA ARG A 69 2.92 -6.36 10.70
C ARG A 69 3.03 -7.85 10.36
N PRO A 70 4.23 -8.33 9.95
CA PRO A 70 4.42 -9.75 9.73
C PRO A 70 4.33 -10.49 11.07
N LEU A 71 3.76 -11.69 11.07
CA LEU A 71 3.79 -12.54 12.25
C LEU A 71 5.25 -12.90 12.54
N PHE A 72 5.69 -12.71 13.79
CA PHE A 72 7.04 -13.03 14.28
C PHE A 72 8.21 -12.18 13.73
N MET A 73 7.95 -11.03 13.10
CA MET A 73 8.99 -10.07 12.69
C MET A 73 8.68 -8.65 13.20
N GLN A 74 9.68 -7.78 13.20
CA GLN A 74 9.49 -6.36 13.51
C GLN A 74 8.54 -5.69 12.51
N PRO A 75 7.71 -4.71 12.98
CA PRO A 75 6.87 -3.93 12.10
C PRO A 75 7.70 -3.15 11.07
N ILE A 76 7.30 -3.18 9.80
CA ILE A 76 7.95 -2.44 8.72
C ILE A 76 7.12 -1.20 8.45
N VAL A 77 7.72 -0.04 8.69
CA VAL A 77 7.06 1.26 8.57
C VAL A 77 7.36 1.81 7.19
N VAL A 78 6.31 2.09 6.41
CA VAL A 78 6.46 2.62 5.05
C VAL A 78 5.92 4.03 4.99
N VAL A 79 6.78 4.96 4.59
CA VAL A 79 6.44 6.37 4.38
C VAL A 79 6.37 6.66 2.89
N THR A 80 5.56 7.66 2.54
CA THR A 80 5.43 8.14 1.17
C THR A 80 5.70 9.64 1.11
N ASN A 81 6.20 10.08 -0.03
CA ASN A 81 6.46 11.50 -0.29
C ASN A 81 5.12 12.25 -0.52
N PRO A 82 5.09 13.59 -0.49
CA PRO A 82 3.85 14.35 -0.64
C PRO A 82 3.16 14.09 -1.99
N GLU A 83 3.95 13.84 -3.04
CA GLU A 83 3.46 13.55 -4.39
C GLU A 83 3.02 12.09 -4.58
N SER A 84 3.15 11.23 -3.56
CA SER A 84 2.87 9.78 -3.61
C SER A 84 3.59 9.01 -4.74
N THR A 85 4.70 9.54 -5.24
CA THR A 85 5.53 8.94 -6.30
C THR A 85 6.65 8.07 -5.76
N GLN A 86 7.08 8.30 -4.52
CA GLN A 86 8.20 7.61 -3.89
C GLN A 86 7.80 7.05 -2.53
N HIS A 87 8.25 5.84 -2.28
CA HIS A 87 8.04 5.13 -1.02
C HIS A 87 9.39 4.82 -0.40
N ALA A 88 9.47 4.94 0.92
CA ALA A 88 10.65 4.56 1.68
C ALA A 88 10.26 3.73 2.89
N VAL A 89 11.17 2.88 3.33
CA VAL A 89 11.05 2.16 4.60
C VAL A 89 11.80 2.94 5.67
N LEU A 90 11.16 3.11 6.82
CA LEU A 90 11.79 3.67 8.01
C LEU A 90 12.37 2.51 8.83
N GLU A 91 13.70 2.45 8.89
CA GLU A 91 14.46 1.39 9.55
C GLU A 91 14.50 1.60 11.08
N GLU A 92 14.95 0.61 11.83
CA GLU A 92 14.93 0.65 13.32
C GLU A 92 15.89 1.70 13.90
N ASP A 93 16.94 2.07 13.17
CA ASP A 93 17.90 3.13 13.54
C ASP A 93 17.38 4.55 13.23
N GLY A 94 16.16 4.67 12.68
CA GLY A 94 15.58 5.93 12.24
C GLY A 94 16.06 6.39 10.85
N SER A 95 16.87 5.59 10.15
CA SER A 95 17.26 5.88 8.78
C SER A 95 16.14 5.59 7.79
N VAL A 96 16.15 6.31 6.67
CA VAL A 96 15.12 6.23 5.64
C VAL A 96 15.68 5.52 4.42
N ASN A 97 15.19 4.31 4.15
CA ASN A 97 15.63 3.47 3.06
C ASN A 97 14.70 3.59 1.85
N LEU A 98 15.11 4.42 0.89
CA LEU A 98 14.42 4.64 -0.40
C LEU A 98 14.58 3.45 -1.37
N LYS A 99 15.55 2.58 -1.15
CA LYS A 99 15.87 1.44 -2.05
C LYS A 99 15.25 0.13 -1.57
N ALA A 100 14.45 0.17 -0.52
CA ALA A 100 13.77 -1.01 -0.01
C ALA A 100 12.90 -1.63 -1.13
N GLN A 101 13.10 -2.91 -1.43
CA GLN A 101 12.34 -3.62 -2.45
C GLN A 101 10.91 -3.90 -1.94
N LEU A 102 10.05 -2.89 -2.08
CA LEU A 102 8.65 -2.96 -1.71
C LEU A 102 7.84 -3.58 -2.86
N HIS A 103 7.47 -4.85 -2.71
CA HIS A 103 6.53 -5.52 -3.60
C HIS A 103 5.10 -5.05 -3.28
N ILE A 104 4.71 -3.90 -3.82
CA ILE A 104 3.37 -3.32 -3.68
C ILE A 104 2.49 -3.90 -4.79
N ARG A 105 1.34 -4.47 -4.42
CA ARG A 105 0.34 -4.90 -5.41
C ARG A 105 -0.50 -3.68 -5.81
N PRO A 106 -0.74 -3.45 -7.12
CA PRO A 106 -1.61 -2.37 -7.61
C PRO A 106 -3.07 -2.57 -7.20
#